data_AF-A0A932PGI9-F1
#
_entry.id   AF-A0A932PGI9-F1
#
_cell.length_a   1.000
_cell.length_b   1.000
_cell.length_c   1.000
_cell.angle_alpha   90.00
_cell.angle_beta   90.00
_cell.angle_gamma   90.00
#
_symmetry.space_group_name_H-M   'P 1'
#
loop_
_entity.id
_entity.type
_entity.pdbx_description
1 polymer ?
#
loop_
_entity_poly.entity_id
_entity_poly.type
_entity_poly.pdbx_seq_one_letter_code
_entity_poly.pdbx_strand_id
1 'polypeptide(L)'
;MAAPTSFTQFESKDKQVKFEYPDGWEVTASGGQGLLSHSVFKKGPATIDVGCDVAGSLFAGPAAPRDPNEEPASARIHQLGLMHMKEDYSGYEEEPAQPIQTKVGEGRFSDFTAAGSFGGKIRG
;
A
#
# COMPACT_ATOMS: atom_id res chain seq x y z
N MET A 1 -32.69 15.93 -0.24
CA MET A 1 -32.32 14.50 -0.28
C MET A 1 -32.29 14.01 1.15
N ALA A 2 -32.95 12.90 1.46
CA ALA A 2 -32.84 12.29 2.78
C ALA A 2 -31.44 11.69 2.94
N ALA A 3 -30.81 11.89 4.10
CA ALA A 3 -29.56 11.23 4.42
C ALA A 3 -29.79 9.70 4.46
N PRO A 4 -28.81 8.89 4.06
CA PRO A 4 -28.94 7.44 4.15
C PRO A 4 -29.13 7.00 5.60
N THR A 5 -30.08 6.10 5.84
CA THR A 5 -30.42 5.58 7.16
C THR A 5 -29.74 4.25 7.48
N SER A 6 -29.06 3.64 6.51
CA SER A 6 -28.35 2.38 6.69
C SER A 6 -27.07 2.34 5.85
N PHE A 7 -26.04 1.74 6.45
CA PHE A 7 -24.70 1.63 5.88
C PHE A 7 -24.22 0.19 5.99
N THR A 8 -23.54 -0.27 4.95
CA THR A 8 -22.86 -1.56 4.91
C THR A 8 -21.36 -1.35 5.05
N GLN A 9 -20.73 -2.21 5.85
CA GLN A 9 -19.28 -2.21 6.03
C GLN A 9 -18.60 -3.01 4.91
N PHE A 10 -17.68 -2.36 4.20
CA PHE A 10 -16.74 -3.00 3.29
C PHE A 10 -15.41 -3.23 3.99
N GLU A 11 -14.84 -4.41 3.77
CA GLU A 11 -13.46 -4.74 4.11
C GLU A 11 -12.82 -5.39 2.88
N SER A 12 -11.69 -4.85 2.44
CA SER A 12 -10.93 -5.42 1.34
C SER A 12 -10.34 -6.77 1.73
N LYS A 13 -10.05 -7.63 0.74
CA LYS A 13 -9.52 -8.98 1.01
C LYS A 13 -8.19 -8.99 1.75
N ASP A 14 -7.36 -8.00 1.48
CA ASP A 14 -6.06 -7.74 2.12
C ASP A 14 -6.18 -7.00 3.47
N LYS A 15 -7.41 -6.65 3.88
CA LYS A 15 -7.74 -5.90 5.11
C LYS A 15 -7.08 -4.52 5.23
N GLN A 16 -6.58 -3.97 4.13
CA GLN A 16 -5.97 -2.63 4.15
C GLN A 16 -6.99 -1.51 4.08
N VAL A 17 -8.15 -1.75 3.45
CA VAL A 17 -9.21 -0.76 3.30
C VAL A 17 -10.44 -1.24 4.05
N LYS A 18 -10.88 -0.42 4.99
CA LYS A 18 -12.14 -0.60 5.70
C LYS A 18 -12.95 0.68 5.64
N PHE A 19 -14.19 0.58 5.19
CA PHE A 19 -15.02 1.74 4.91
C PHE A 19 -16.51 1.39 4.98
N GLU A 20 -17.34 2.35 5.40
CA GLU A 20 -18.80 2.21 5.46
C GLU A 20 -19.45 3.00 4.33
N TYR A 21 -20.22 2.33 3.48
CA TYR A 21 -20.99 2.96 2.41
C TYR A 21 -22.49 2.83 2.62
N PRO A 22 -23.30 3.75 2.08
CA PRO A 22 -24.74 3.62 2.15
C PRO A 22 -25.24 2.38 1.40
N ASP A 23 -26.34 1.80 1.88
CA ASP A 23 -26.90 0.60 1.24
C ASP A 23 -27.38 0.86 -0.20
N GLY A 24 -27.28 -0.21 -1.01
CA GLY A 24 -27.69 -0.20 -2.41
C GLY A 24 -26.74 0.58 -3.34
N TRP A 25 -25.48 0.76 -2.95
CA TRP A 25 -24.41 1.14 -3.88
C TRP A 25 -23.79 -0.13 -4.48
N GLU A 26 -23.46 -0.07 -5.76
CA GLU A 26 -22.68 -1.10 -6.44
C GLU A 26 -21.22 -0.99 -6.00
N VAL A 27 -20.63 -2.12 -5.60
CA VAL A 27 -19.25 -2.19 -5.14
C VAL A 27 -18.44 -3.07 -6.07
N THR A 28 -17.35 -2.51 -6.57
CA THR A 28 -16.34 -3.23 -7.33
C THR A 28 -15.03 -3.08 -6.59
N ALA A 29 -14.49 -4.19 -6.11
CA ALA A 29 -13.20 -4.21 -5.42
C ALA A 29 -12.23 -5.07 -6.22
N SER A 30 -11.02 -4.53 -6.41
CA SER A 30 -9.90 -5.22 -7.03
C SER A 30 -8.63 -4.99 -6.21
N GLY A 31 -7.69 -5.91 -6.30
CA GLY A 31 -6.57 -5.95 -5.36
C GLY A 31 -6.81 -6.97 -4.25
N GLY A 32 -5.72 -7.65 -3.89
CA GLY A 32 -5.69 -8.80 -2.99
C GLY A 32 -4.30 -9.40 -2.82
N GLN A 33 -3.26 -8.71 -3.31
CA GLN A 33 -1.86 -9.06 -3.12
C GLN A 33 -1.10 -7.79 -2.71
N GLY A 34 -0.87 -7.65 -1.40
CA GLY A 34 0.09 -6.70 -0.85
C GLY A 34 -0.30 -5.22 -0.93
N LEU A 35 0.37 -4.47 -1.81
CA LEU A 35 0.56 -3.02 -1.72
C LEU A 35 -0.41 -2.17 -2.57
N LEU A 36 -1.35 -2.82 -3.26
CA LEU A 36 -2.29 -2.18 -4.18
C LEU A 36 -3.70 -2.70 -3.90
N SER A 37 -4.50 -1.87 -3.23
CA SER A 37 -5.91 -2.14 -2.96
C SER A 37 -6.75 -1.06 -3.63
N HIS A 38 -7.80 -1.46 -4.34
CA HIS A 38 -8.65 -0.52 -5.09
C HIS A 38 -10.11 -0.89 -4.94
N SER A 39 -10.95 0.07 -4.56
CA SER A 39 -12.37 -0.14 -4.33
C SER A 39 -13.18 1.03 -4.86
N VAL A 40 -14.17 0.72 -5.68
CA VAL A 40 -15.04 1.69 -6.32
C VAL A 40 -16.48 1.44 -5.91
N PHE A 41 -17.13 2.49 -5.42
CA PHE A 41 -18.52 2.50 -4.96
C PHE A 41 -19.33 3.42 -5.88
N LYS A 42 -20.42 2.91 -6.47
CA LYS A 42 -21.24 3.66 -7.42
C LYS A 42 -22.72 3.64 -7.06
N LYS A 43 -23.38 4.79 -7.23
CA LYS A 43 -24.85 4.91 -7.21
C LYS A 43 -25.31 6.07 -8.09
N GLY A 44 -25.88 5.74 -9.25
CA GLY A 44 -26.28 6.75 -10.24
C GLY A 44 -25.08 7.60 -10.70
N PRO A 45 -25.15 8.95 -10.63
CA PRO A 45 -24.04 9.81 -11.02
C PRO A 45 -22.92 9.91 -9.96
N ALA A 46 -23.13 9.36 -8.75
CA ALA A 46 -22.14 9.42 -7.69
C ALA A 46 -21.17 8.24 -7.78
N THR A 47 -19.87 8.53 -7.75
CA THR A 47 -18.79 7.54 -7.69
C THR A 47 -17.81 7.93 -6.59
N ILE A 48 -17.47 6.98 -5.74
CA ILE A 48 -16.38 7.10 -4.76
C ILE A 48 -15.34 6.07 -5.16
N ASP A 49 -14.11 6.54 -5.40
CA ASP A 49 -12.98 5.72 -5.78
C ASP A 49 -11.93 5.79 -4.67
N VAL A 50 -11.59 4.63 -4.09
CA VAL A 50 -10.65 4.48 -2.99
C VAL A 50 -9.50 3.59 -3.48
N GLY A 51 -8.35 4.22 -3.74
CA GLY A 51 -7.09 3.54 -4.01
C GLY A 51 -6.15 3.63 -2.81
N CYS A 52 -5.59 2.50 -2.42
CA CYS A 52 -4.45 2.39 -1.52
C CYS A 52 -3.28 1.88 -2.36
N ASP A 53 -2.34 2.76 -2.68
CA ASP A 53 -1.11 2.41 -3.37
C ASP A 53 0.12 3.00 -2.68
N VAL A 54 1.30 2.45 -3.01
CA VAL A 54 2.59 2.90 -2.46
C VAL A 54 2.83 4.37 -2.81
N ALA A 55 2.44 4.79 -4.01
CA ALA A 55 2.60 6.15 -4.48
C ALA A 55 1.75 7.13 -3.65
N GLY A 56 0.48 6.85 -3.43
CA GLY A 56 -0.44 7.62 -2.59
C GLY A 56 0.03 7.66 -1.14
N SER A 57 0.55 6.56 -0.59
CA SER A 57 1.16 6.55 0.75
C SER A 57 2.40 7.45 0.84
N LEU A 58 3.22 7.48 -0.22
CA LEU A 58 4.40 8.32 -0.33
C LEU A 58 4.05 9.81 -0.52
N PHE A 59 3.04 10.12 -1.33
CA PHE A 59 2.63 11.49 -1.67
C PHE A 59 1.56 12.08 -0.74
N ALA A 60 0.89 11.28 0.10
CA ALA A 60 0.02 11.80 1.16
C ALA A 60 0.84 12.34 2.35
N GLY A 61 2.12 11.95 2.45
CA GLY A 61 3.02 12.35 3.54
C GLY A 61 3.41 13.83 3.64
N PRO A 62 3.57 14.61 2.55
CA PRO A 62 4.00 16.00 2.64
C PRO A 62 2.87 17.01 2.91
N ALA A 63 1.60 16.64 2.70
CA ALA A 63 0.48 17.58 2.68
C ALA A 63 -0.46 17.49 3.91
N ALA A 64 -0.36 16.43 4.71
CA ALA A 64 -1.16 16.29 5.93
C ALA A 64 -0.43 16.89 7.13
N PRO A 65 -1.05 17.76 7.95
CA PRO A 65 -0.47 18.16 9.23
C PRO A 65 -0.32 16.89 10.10
N ARG A 66 0.93 16.52 10.38
CA ARG A 66 1.29 15.36 11.22
C ARG A 66 1.88 15.83 12.54
N ASP A 67 1.62 15.06 13.60
CA ASP A 67 2.39 15.17 14.83
C ASP A 67 3.86 14.85 14.48
N PRO A 68 4.83 15.75 14.75
CA PRO A 68 6.23 15.51 14.45
C PRO A 68 6.84 14.31 15.19
N ASN A 69 6.16 13.77 16.20
CA ASN A 69 6.56 12.54 16.91
C ASN A 69 5.87 11.28 16.38
N GLU A 70 4.90 11.42 15.48
CA GLU A 70 4.24 10.27 14.86
C GLU A 70 5.11 9.74 13.72
N GLU A 71 5.47 8.46 13.84
CA GLU A 71 6.25 7.76 12.83
C GLU A 71 5.50 7.82 11.48
N PRO A 72 6.10 8.38 10.41
CA PRO A 72 5.38 8.52 9.15
C PRO A 72 5.01 7.14 8.63
N ALA A 73 3.84 7.01 7.99
CA ALA A 73 3.39 5.74 7.40
C ALA A 73 4.45 5.08 6.48
N SER A 74 5.32 5.91 5.87
CA SER A 74 6.45 5.47 5.06
C SER A 74 7.56 4.74 5.83
N ALA A 75 7.71 4.96 7.13
CA ALA A 75 8.74 4.31 7.95
C ALA A 75 8.60 2.78 7.98
N ARG A 76 7.36 2.28 7.85
CA ARG A 76 7.07 0.84 7.86
C ARG A 76 6.98 0.21 6.47
N ILE A 77 7.04 1.00 5.40
CA ILE A 77 6.95 0.48 4.02
C ILE A 77 8.07 -0.52 3.74
N HIS A 78 9.30 -0.21 4.18
CA HIS A 78 10.43 -1.12 4.01
C HIS A 78 10.22 -2.46 4.74
N GLN A 79 9.68 -2.44 5.97
CA GLN A 79 9.38 -3.66 6.72
C GLN A 79 8.29 -4.51 6.05
N LEU A 80 7.26 -3.87 5.50
CA LEU A 80 6.19 -4.55 4.77
C LEU A 80 6.69 -5.18 3.46
N GLY A 81 7.56 -4.47 2.73
CA GLY A 81 8.23 -4.99 1.54
C GLY A 81 9.16 -6.17 1.87
N LEU A 82 9.91 -6.07 2.97
CA LEU A 82 10.76 -7.14 3.50
C LEU A 82 9.99 -8.42 3.80
N MET A 83 8.81 -8.32 4.40
CA MET A 83 7.97 -9.48 4.69
C MET A 83 7.54 -10.19 3.40
N HIS A 84 7.03 -9.44 2.41
CA HIS A 84 6.64 -10.01 1.12
C HIS A 84 7.83 -10.63 0.39
N MET A 85 8.98 -9.96 0.35
CA MET A 85 10.17 -10.49 -0.31
C MET A 85 10.66 -11.81 0.30
N LYS A 86 10.55 -11.97 1.62
CA LYS A 86 10.90 -13.22 2.32
C LYS A 86 9.88 -14.33 2.09
N GLU A 87 8.61 -14.00 1.86
CA GLU A 87 7.57 -14.96 1.50
C GLU A 87 7.71 -15.44 0.05
N ASP A 88 7.99 -14.52 -0.87
CA ASP A 88 8.06 -14.80 -2.30
C ASP A 88 9.41 -15.41 -2.72
N TYR A 89 10.51 -15.05 -2.05
CA TYR A 89 11.85 -15.50 -2.40
C TYR A 89 12.52 -16.33 -1.29
N SER A 90 12.78 -17.60 -1.60
CA SER A 90 13.58 -18.46 -0.74
C SER A 90 15.04 -17.99 -0.67
N GLY A 91 15.63 -17.99 0.53
CA GLY A 91 17.01 -17.57 0.75
C GLY A 91 17.25 -16.07 0.54
N TYR A 92 16.22 -15.24 0.76
CA TYR A 92 16.31 -13.79 0.69
C TYR A 92 17.25 -13.23 1.78
N GLU A 93 18.29 -12.54 1.36
CA GLU A 93 19.21 -11.76 2.19
C GLU A 93 19.31 -10.34 1.63
N GLU A 94 19.11 -9.34 2.49
CA GLU A 94 19.21 -7.91 2.13
C GLU A 94 20.39 -7.28 2.85
N GLU A 95 21.15 -6.45 2.14
CA GLU A 95 22.26 -5.69 2.70
C GLU A 95 21.76 -4.49 3.54
N PRO A 96 22.64 -3.79 4.28
CA PRO A 96 22.25 -2.57 4.98
C PRO A 96 21.93 -1.41 4.01
N ALA A 97 20.85 -0.67 4.30
CA ALA A 97 20.41 0.44 3.46
C ALA A 97 21.46 1.56 3.35
N GLN A 98 21.85 1.87 2.12
CA GLN A 98 22.80 2.91 1.73
C GLN A 98 22.08 4.21 1.37
N PRO A 99 22.63 5.38 1.77
CA PRO A 99 22.04 6.67 1.39
C PRO A 99 22.27 6.97 -0.10
N ILE A 100 21.28 7.56 -0.75
CA ILE A 100 21.37 8.07 -2.13
C ILE A 100 20.82 9.48 -2.19
N GLN A 101 21.61 10.42 -2.71
CA GLN A 101 21.14 11.79 -2.91
C GLN A 101 20.40 11.89 -4.25
N THR A 102 19.13 12.29 -4.19
CA THR A 102 18.30 12.52 -5.39
C THR A 102 17.99 14.00 -5.54
N LYS A 103 17.44 14.41 -6.70
CA LYS A 103 17.00 15.79 -6.95
C LYS A 103 15.86 16.26 -6.02
N VAL A 104 15.22 15.34 -5.29
CA VAL A 104 14.09 15.61 -4.40
C VAL A 104 14.43 15.42 -2.92
N GLY A 105 15.68 15.06 -2.59
CA GLY A 105 16.13 14.86 -1.20
C GLY A 105 17.05 13.64 -1.04
N GLU A 106 17.45 13.38 0.21
CA GLU A 106 18.17 12.17 0.60
C GLU A 106 17.20 10.99 0.65
N GLY A 107 17.43 9.98 -0.17
CA GLY A 107 16.76 8.69 -0.12
C GLY A 107 17.70 7.61 0.43
N ARG A 108 17.18 6.39 0.57
CA ARG A 108 17.98 5.21 0.90
C ARG A 108 17.58 4.06 -0.01
N PHE A 109 18.53 3.23 -0.42
CA PHE A 109 18.30 2.01 -1.18
C PHE A 109 19.06 0.86 -0.53
N SER A 110 18.67 -0.38 -0.83
CA SER A 110 19.41 -1.55 -0.39
C SER A 110 19.43 -2.59 -1.50
N ASP A 111 20.54 -3.32 -1.59
CA ASP A 111 20.67 -4.46 -2.48
C ASP A 111 20.16 -5.72 -1.76
N PHE A 112 19.50 -6.62 -2.49
CA PHE A 112 19.13 -7.94 -2.00
C PHE A 112 19.60 -9.07 -2.91
N THR A 113 19.77 -10.25 -2.33
CA THR A 113 20.05 -11.50 -3.02
C THR A 113 18.97 -12.53 -2.66
N ALA A 114 18.49 -13.28 -3.63
CA ALA A 114 17.49 -14.33 -3.43
C ALA A 114 17.75 -15.54 -4.34
N ALA A 115 17.10 -16.68 -4.07
CA ALA A 115 17.14 -17.82 -4.97
C ALA A 115 16.33 -17.55 -6.25
N GLY A 116 16.93 -17.85 -7.40
CA GLY A 116 16.30 -17.77 -8.71
C GLY A 116 15.94 -19.14 -9.28
N SER A 117 15.21 -19.14 -10.40
CA SER A 117 14.87 -20.37 -11.14
C SER A 117 16.14 -21.07 -11.65
N PHE A 118 16.12 -22.42 -11.64
CA PHE A 118 17.23 -23.28 -12.07
C PHE A 118 18.53 -23.19 -11.22
N GLY A 119 18.44 -22.82 -9.95
CA GLY A 119 19.58 -22.84 -9.02
C GLY A 119 20.52 -21.64 -9.15
N GLY A 120 20.18 -20.65 -9.99
CA GLY A 120 20.84 -19.35 -10.01
C GLY A 120 20.43 -18.49 -8.80
N LYS A 121 21.23 -17.47 -8.48
CA LYS A 121 20.84 -16.42 -7.53
C LYS A 121 20.38 -15.19 -8.30
N ILE A 122 19.32 -14.53 -7.83
CA ILE A 122 18.89 -13.21 -8.31
C ILE A 122 19.45 -12.14 -7.38
N ARG A 123 19.81 -10.98 -7.95
CA ARG A 123 20.26 -9.79 -7.21
C ARG A 123 19.44 -8.60 -7.69
N GLY A 124 19.01 -7.75 -6.77
CA GLY A 124 18.18 -6.58 -7.07
C GLY A 124 18.40 -5.46 -6.08
#